data_AF-A0A6M1ZKQ0-F1
#
_entry.id   AF-A0A6M1ZKQ0-F1
#
_cell.length_a   1.000
_cell.length_b   1.000
_cell.length_c   1.000
_cell.angle_alpha   90.00
_cell.angle_beta   90.00
_cell.angle_gamma   90.00
#
_symmetry.space_group_name_H-M   'P 1'
#
loop_
_entity.id
_entity.type
_entity.pdbx_description
1 polymer ?
#
loop_
_entity_poly.entity_id
_entity_poly.type
_entity_poly.pdbx_seq_one_letter_code
_entity_poly.pdbx_strand_id
1 'polypeptide(L)'
;MQSKIFILLLLLTSSSLLVAGPAREGVALQEFRLTLQQYSYDLHGQKTEIDILHEKLQNLENSIGSFKKELGQKGQNTTLESRVASLEKNHQTVVGDLKQLKNHINDASSKLASLEKQLKGSLNSVVSLLQPGGGGGDHYTVQNGDSLGQIALDNKVSVKRLKELNELKHDRIFVGQRLRLSE
;
A
#
# COMPACT_ATOMS: atom_id res chain seq x y z
N MET A 1 11.68 42.40 -53.86
CA MET A 1 11.52 43.87 -54.09
C MET A 1 12.29 44.38 -55.30
N GLN A 2 13.49 43.86 -55.60
CA GLN A 2 14.31 44.37 -56.72
C GLN A 2 13.68 44.21 -58.12
N SER A 3 12.94 43.12 -58.38
CA SER A 3 12.23 42.93 -59.66
C SER A 3 11.13 44.00 -59.91
N LYS A 4 10.41 44.43 -58.87
CA LYS A 4 9.36 45.46 -58.99
C LYS A 4 9.89 46.85 -59.33
N ILE A 5 11.09 47.20 -58.84
CA ILE A 5 11.76 48.49 -59.11
C ILE A 5 12.31 48.53 -60.54
N PHE A 6 12.87 47.42 -61.02
CA PHE A 6 13.37 47.29 -62.38
C PHE A 6 12.25 47.44 -63.43
N ILE A 7 11.06 46.92 -63.13
CA ILE A 7 9.87 46.96 -63.99
C ILE A 7 9.27 48.38 -64.08
N LEU A 8 9.21 49.11 -62.96
CA LEU A 8 8.71 50.49 -62.96
C LEU A 8 9.61 51.41 -63.82
N LEU A 9 10.93 51.19 -63.75
CA LEU A 9 11.92 51.88 -64.58
C LEU A 9 11.76 51.55 -66.07
N LEU A 10 11.50 50.29 -66.42
CA LEU A 10 11.32 49.87 -67.81
C LEU A 10 10.02 50.44 -68.44
N LEU A 11 8.90 50.41 -67.70
CA LEU A 11 7.62 50.98 -68.14
C LEU A 11 7.67 52.50 -68.34
N LEU A 12 8.45 53.19 -67.51
CA LEU A 12 8.75 54.62 -67.67
C LEU A 12 9.57 54.88 -68.94
N THR A 13 10.54 54.02 -69.27
CA THR A 13 11.34 54.16 -70.50
C THR A 13 10.55 53.89 -71.79
N SER A 14 9.63 52.92 -71.79
CA SER A 14 8.76 52.65 -72.95
C SER A 14 7.73 53.76 -73.18
N SER A 15 7.26 54.41 -72.10
CA SER A 15 6.33 55.56 -72.18
C SER A 15 6.97 56.79 -72.83
N SER A 16 8.28 57.00 -72.63
CA SER A 16 9.05 58.06 -73.29
C SER A 16 9.41 57.76 -74.74
N LEU A 17 9.32 56.50 -75.19
CA LEU A 17 9.69 56.06 -76.54
C LEU A 17 8.54 56.13 -77.57
N LEU A 18 7.30 56.25 -77.10
CA LEU A 18 6.07 56.28 -77.90
C LEU A 18 5.94 57.53 -78.82
N VAL A 19 6.90 58.45 -78.76
CA VAL A 19 6.98 59.66 -79.61
C VAL A 19 7.74 59.41 -80.93
N ALA A 20 8.34 58.22 -81.12
CA ALA A 20 9.22 57.94 -82.26
C ALA A 20 8.69 56.86 -83.21
N GLY A 21 8.42 57.25 -84.47
CA GLY A 21 8.18 56.51 -85.74
C GLY A 21 7.88 54.99 -85.80
N PRO A 22 7.21 54.52 -86.88
CA PRO A 22 6.57 53.19 -86.98
C PRO A 22 7.51 51.97 -86.87
N ALA A 23 8.82 52.12 -87.13
CA ALA A 23 9.79 51.04 -86.97
C ALA A 23 10.19 50.77 -85.51
N ARG A 24 10.08 51.77 -84.62
CA ARG A 24 10.40 51.64 -83.19
C ARG A 24 9.22 51.17 -82.35
N GLU A 25 7.98 51.41 -82.80
CA GLU A 25 6.76 50.84 -82.21
C GLU A 25 6.75 49.30 -82.24
N GLY A 26 7.23 48.68 -83.34
CA GLY A 26 7.31 47.23 -83.45
C GLY A 26 8.28 46.58 -82.45
N VAL A 27 9.39 47.26 -82.13
CA VAL A 27 10.37 46.80 -81.13
C VAL A 27 9.80 46.92 -79.72
N ALA A 28 9.12 48.03 -79.40
CA ALA A 28 8.47 48.22 -78.11
C ALA A 28 7.36 47.19 -77.85
N LEU A 29 6.58 46.84 -78.88
CA LEU A 29 5.57 45.78 -78.79
C LEU A 29 6.18 44.39 -78.56
N GLN A 30 7.32 44.10 -79.20
CA GLN A 30 8.05 42.84 -79.00
C GLN A 30 8.59 42.73 -77.56
N GLU A 31 9.16 43.79 -77.01
CA GLU A 31 9.62 43.83 -75.61
C GLU A 31 8.46 43.70 -74.61
N PHE A 32 7.35 44.38 -74.89
CA PHE A 32 6.13 44.23 -74.08
C PHE A 32 5.62 42.78 -74.09
N ARG A 33 5.60 42.12 -75.24
CA ARG A 33 5.22 40.69 -75.36
C ARG A 33 6.14 39.77 -74.56
N LEU A 34 7.45 39.97 -74.65
CA LEU A 34 8.43 39.18 -73.89
C LEU A 34 8.26 39.39 -72.38
N THR A 35 7.94 40.61 -71.96
CA THR A 35 7.65 40.94 -70.56
C THR A 35 6.39 40.22 -70.06
N LEU A 36 5.32 40.21 -70.87
CA LEU A 36 4.11 39.46 -70.54
C LEU A 36 4.35 37.96 -70.47
N GLN A 37 5.19 37.42 -71.34
CA GLN A 37 5.56 36.01 -71.32
C GLN A 37 6.36 35.66 -70.05
N GLN A 38 7.30 36.51 -69.64
CA GLN A 38 8.04 36.34 -68.39
C GLN A 38 7.10 36.40 -67.18
N TYR A 39 6.15 37.35 -67.16
CA TYR A 39 5.16 37.45 -66.10
C TYR A 39 4.29 36.19 -66.00
N SER A 40 3.87 35.64 -67.15
CA SER A 40 3.13 34.37 -67.20
C SER A 40 3.95 33.21 -66.63
N TYR A 41 5.26 33.18 -66.89
CA TYR A 41 6.16 32.16 -66.35
C TYR A 41 6.31 32.30 -64.82
N ASP A 42 6.56 33.51 -64.33
CA ASP A 42 6.72 33.78 -62.90
C ASP A 42 5.42 33.47 -62.12
N LEU A 43 4.26 33.86 -62.67
CA LEU A 43 2.95 33.52 -62.09
C LEU A 43 2.71 32.02 -62.03
N HIS A 44 3.11 31.28 -63.06
CA HIS A 44 2.99 29.82 -63.07
C HIS A 44 3.88 29.20 -61.98
N GLY A 45 5.13 29.66 -61.85
CA GLY A 45 6.03 29.22 -60.79
C GLY A 45 5.47 29.49 -59.38
N GLN A 46 4.91 30.68 -59.16
CA GLN A 46 4.24 31.01 -57.90
C GLN A 46 3.01 30.13 -57.64
N LYS A 47 2.24 29.80 -58.69
CA LYS A 47 1.08 28.90 -58.56
C LYS A 47 1.52 27.50 -58.11
N THR A 48 2.59 26.95 -58.69
CA THR A 48 3.14 25.65 -58.26
C THR A 48 3.60 25.67 -56.81
N GLU A 49 4.26 26.75 -56.36
CA GLU A 49 4.70 26.88 -54.98
C GLU A 49 3.50 26.91 -54.00
N ILE A 50 2.43 27.63 -54.35
CA ILE A 50 1.18 27.65 -53.59
C ILE A 50 0.57 26.25 -53.49
N ASP A 51 0.56 25.49 -54.58
CA ASP A 51 -0.05 24.15 -54.59
C ASP A 51 0.74 23.17 -53.68
N ILE A 52 2.07 23.25 -53.68
CA ILE A 52 2.93 22.48 -52.76
C ILE A 52 2.69 22.87 -51.30
N LEU A 53 2.58 24.17 -51.02
CA LEU A 53 2.29 24.64 -49.66
C LEU A 53 0.91 24.17 -49.17
N HIS A 54 -0.07 24.10 -50.06
CA HIS A 54 -1.40 23.60 -49.75
C HIS A 54 -1.37 22.13 -49.33
N GLU A 55 -0.62 21.29 -50.07
CA GLU A 55 -0.44 19.88 -49.73
C GLU A 55 0.27 19.70 -48.38
N LYS A 56 1.31 20.49 -48.12
CA LYS A 56 2.01 20.51 -46.82
C LYS A 56 1.07 20.88 -45.66
N LEU A 57 0.20 21.87 -45.86
CA LEU A 57 -0.80 22.26 -44.87
C LEU A 57 -1.80 21.13 -44.60
N GLN A 58 -2.31 20.49 -45.64
CA GLN A 58 -3.25 19.38 -45.50
C GLN A 58 -2.63 18.20 -44.73
N ASN A 59 -1.36 17.89 -44.99
CA ASN A 59 -0.63 16.85 -44.25
C ASN A 59 -0.42 17.20 -42.77
N LEU A 60 -0.16 18.48 -42.47
CA LEU A 60 -0.07 18.96 -41.10
C LEU A 60 -1.41 18.89 -40.38
N GLU A 61 -2.51 19.29 -41.04
CA GLU A 61 -3.86 19.18 -40.47
C GLU A 61 -4.23 17.73 -40.15
N ASN A 62 -3.91 16.81 -41.05
CA ASN A 62 -4.10 15.38 -40.82
C ASN A 62 -3.29 14.87 -39.62
N SER A 63 -2.02 15.29 -39.50
CA SER A 63 -1.15 14.93 -38.37
C SER A 63 -1.64 15.52 -37.05
N ILE A 64 -2.14 16.75 -37.05
CA ILE A 64 -2.76 17.37 -35.87
C ILE A 64 -4.03 16.60 -35.48
N GLY A 65 -4.84 16.19 -36.47
CA GLY A 65 -6.02 15.36 -36.25
C GLY A 65 -5.69 14.03 -35.58
N SER A 66 -4.63 13.33 -36.01
CA SER A 66 -4.20 12.08 -35.38
C SER A 66 -3.70 12.29 -33.96
N PHE A 67 -2.86 13.31 -33.72
CA PHE A 67 -2.39 13.63 -32.37
C PHE A 67 -3.53 14.02 -31.43
N LYS A 68 -4.54 14.77 -31.91
CA LYS A 68 -5.71 15.11 -31.12
C LYS A 68 -6.52 13.86 -30.74
N LYS A 69 -6.63 12.89 -31.64
CA LYS A 69 -7.29 11.60 -31.38
C LYS A 69 -6.51 10.77 -30.35
N GLU A 70 -5.19 10.71 -30.46
CA GLU A 70 -4.31 10.05 -29.47
C GLU A 70 -4.42 10.71 -28.08
N LEU A 71 -4.42 12.04 -28.02
CA LEU A 71 -4.66 12.78 -26.77
C LEU A 71 -6.08 12.56 -26.22
N GLY A 72 -7.08 12.37 -27.08
CA GLY A 72 -8.45 12.02 -26.67
C GLY A 72 -8.58 10.59 -26.11
N GLN A 73 -7.74 9.64 -26.54
CA GLN A 73 -7.68 8.29 -25.97
C GLN A 73 -7.18 8.27 -24.50
N LYS A 74 -6.68 9.40 -23.98
CA LYS A 74 -6.44 9.65 -22.56
C LYS A 74 -7.69 9.50 -21.67
N GLY A 75 -8.87 9.23 -22.23
CA GLY A 75 -10.02 8.70 -21.48
C GLY A 75 -9.74 7.41 -20.70
N GLN A 76 -8.66 6.66 -21.00
CA GLN A 76 -8.18 5.60 -20.11
C GLN A 76 -7.70 6.13 -18.74
N ASN A 77 -7.23 7.38 -18.68
CA ASN A 77 -6.80 8.01 -17.44
C ASN A 77 -7.98 8.22 -16.48
N THR A 78 -9.18 8.53 -16.98
CA THR A 78 -10.38 8.65 -16.12
C THR A 78 -10.88 7.29 -15.60
N THR A 79 -10.62 6.21 -16.34
CA THR A 79 -10.88 4.83 -15.88
C THR A 79 -9.86 4.40 -14.83
N LEU A 80 -8.59 4.77 -14.97
CA LEU A 80 -7.58 4.52 -13.95
C LEU A 80 -7.83 5.36 -12.69
N GLU A 81 -8.18 6.64 -12.83
CA GLU A 81 -8.54 7.51 -11.72
C GLU A 81 -9.74 6.97 -10.92
N SER A 82 -10.80 6.50 -11.59
CA SER A 82 -11.95 5.91 -10.90
C SER A 82 -11.63 4.58 -10.20
N ARG A 83 -10.72 3.77 -10.79
CA ARG A 83 -10.20 2.55 -10.15
C ARG A 83 -9.32 2.87 -8.94
N VAL A 84 -8.46 3.87 -9.03
CA VAL A 84 -7.61 4.34 -7.93
C VAL A 84 -8.49 4.87 -6.79
N ALA A 85 -9.47 5.72 -7.07
CA ALA A 85 -10.40 6.22 -6.05
C ALA A 85 -11.18 5.08 -5.36
N SER A 86 -11.59 4.06 -6.11
CA SER A 86 -12.26 2.88 -5.55
C SER A 86 -11.31 2.03 -4.69
N LEU A 87 -10.06 1.86 -5.12
CA LEU A 87 -9.03 1.16 -4.35
C LEU A 87 -8.68 1.91 -3.06
N GLU A 88 -8.58 3.23 -3.10
CA GLU A 88 -8.35 4.08 -1.93
C GLU A 88 -9.49 3.95 -0.92
N LYS A 89 -10.74 3.97 -1.40
CA LYS A 89 -11.91 3.76 -0.54
C LYS A 89 -11.90 2.37 0.10
N ASN A 90 -11.64 1.32 -0.68
CA ASN A 90 -11.54 -0.04 -0.16
C ASN A 90 -10.42 -0.17 0.87
N HIS A 91 -9.26 0.45 0.61
CA HIS A 91 -8.14 0.47 1.53
C HIS A 91 -8.52 1.13 2.86
N GLN A 92 -9.19 2.29 2.82
CA GLN A 92 -9.66 2.98 4.02
C GLN A 92 -10.63 2.12 4.85
N THR A 93 -11.55 1.41 4.19
CA THR A 93 -12.46 0.48 4.87
C THR A 93 -11.68 -0.65 5.56
N VAL A 94 -10.75 -1.31 4.83
CA VAL A 94 -9.93 -2.39 5.40
C VAL A 94 -9.10 -1.91 6.60
N VAL A 95 -8.51 -0.71 6.51
CA VAL A 95 -7.77 -0.12 7.64
C VAL A 95 -8.69 0.11 8.85
N GLY A 96 -9.94 0.56 8.62
CA GLY A 96 -10.95 0.69 9.66
C GLY A 96 -11.28 -0.64 10.34
N ASP A 97 -11.55 -1.68 9.55
CA ASP A 97 -11.89 -3.02 10.04
C ASP A 97 -10.72 -3.62 10.84
N LEU A 98 -9.48 -3.46 10.36
CA LEU A 98 -8.28 -3.92 11.08
C LEU A 98 -8.12 -3.22 12.43
N LYS A 99 -8.45 -1.92 12.51
CA LYS A 99 -8.42 -1.18 13.79
C LYS A 99 -9.47 -1.70 14.76
N GLN A 100 -10.68 -1.99 14.29
CA GLN A 100 -11.73 -2.58 15.11
C GLN A 100 -11.34 -3.98 15.60
N LEU A 101 -10.82 -4.83 14.72
CA LEU A 101 -10.35 -6.17 15.08
C LEU A 101 -9.24 -6.11 16.14
N LYS A 102 -8.29 -5.19 15.99
CA LYS A 102 -7.24 -4.97 17.00
C LYS A 102 -7.81 -4.64 18.37
N ASN A 103 -8.85 -3.80 18.43
CA ASN A 103 -9.51 -3.47 19.70
C ASN A 103 -10.19 -4.71 20.30
N HIS A 104 -10.92 -5.49 19.49
CA HIS A 104 -11.53 -6.73 19.96
C HIS A 104 -10.53 -7.75 20.49
N ILE A 105 -9.36 -7.88 19.87
CA ILE A 105 -8.28 -8.76 20.34
C ILE A 105 -7.76 -8.29 21.69
N ASN A 106 -7.56 -6.99 21.89
CA ASN A 106 -7.13 -6.44 23.18
C ASN A 106 -8.17 -6.69 24.27
N ASP A 107 -9.45 -6.48 23.96
CA ASP A 107 -10.55 -6.73 24.89
C ASP A 107 -10.61 -8.22 25.28
N ALA A 108 -10.52 -9.12 24.29
CA ALA A 108 -10.48 -10.56 24.53
C ALA A 108 -9.27 -10.95 25.40
N SER A 109 -8.08 -10.40 25.11
CA SER A 109 -6.86 -10.67 25.88
C SER A 109 -7.00 -10.22 27.33
N SER A 110 -7.60 -9.05 27.58
CA SER A 110 -7.84 -8.56 28.94
C SER A 110 -8.83 -9.42 29.73
N LYS A 111 -9.88 -9.93 29.06
CA LYS A 111 -10.84 -10.88 29.65
C LYS A 111 -10.19 -12.22 29.97
N LEU A 112 -9.32 -12.71 29.10
CA LEU A 112 -8.55 -13.94 29.34
C LEU A 112 -7.67 -13.79 30.60
N ALA A 113 -6.95 -12.67 30.71
CA ALA A 113 -6.12 -12.39 31.87
C ALA A 113 -6.92 -12.31 33.19
N SER A 114 -8.12 -11.74 33.16
CA SER A 114 -8.97 -11.67 34.37
C SER A 114 -9.52 -13.04 34.77
N LEU A 115 -9.93 -13.85 33.80
CA LEU A 115 -10.35 -15.25 34.02
C LEU A 115 -9.21 -16.09 34.61
N GLU A 116 -8.00 -15.97 34.08
CA GLU A 116 -6.82 -16.66 34.62
C GLU A 116 -6.56 -16.28 36.08
N LYS A 117 -6.69 -14.98 36.42
CA LYS A 117 -6.53 -14.51 37.79
C LYS A 117 -7.61 -15.07 38.72
N GLN A 118 -8.87 -15.10 38.27
CA GLN A 118 -9.98 -15.68 39.02
C GLN A 118 -9.76 -17.18 39.26
N LEU A 119 -9.36 -17.93 38.23
CA LEU A 119 -9.10 -19.36 38.34
C LEU A 119 -7.97 -19.66 39.33
N LYS A 120 -6.87 -18.91 39.29
CA LYS A 120 -5.78 -19.05 40.26
C LYS A 120 -6.25 -18.76 41.68
N GLY A 121 -7.11 -17.75 41.87
CA GLY A 121 -7.72 -17.46 43.17
C GLY A 121 -8.58 -18.62 43.69
N SER A 122 -9.46 -19.15 42.83
CA SER A 122 -10.31 -20.29 43.17
C SER A 122 -9.49 -21.56 43.45
N LEU A 123 -8.45 -21.82 42.66
CA LEU A 123 -7.52 -22.93 42.91
C LEU A 123 -6.83 -22.80 44.26
N ASN A 124 -6.34 -21.60 44.60
CA ASN A 124 -5.74 -21.37 45.91
C ASN A 124 -6.73 -21.63 47.05
N SER A 125 -8.01 -21.23 46.91
CA SER A 125 -9.01 -21.57 47.92
C SER A 125 -9.28 -23.07 48.05
N VAL A 126 -9.32 -23.80 46.94
CA VAL A 126 -9.50 -25.27 46.96
C VAL A 126 -8.28 -25.96 47.56
N VAL A 127 -7.07 -25.52 47.19
CA VAL A 127 -5.82 -26.04 47.76
C VAL A 127 -5.78 -25.81 49.28
N SER A 128 -6.21 -24.65 49.77
CA SER A 128 -6.29 -24.37 51.21
C SER A 128 -7.29 -25.27 51.96
N LEU A 129 -8.34 -25.76 51.30
CA LEU A 129 -9.30 -26.71 51.88
C LEU A 129 -8.80 -28.16 51.88
N LEU A 130 -7.91 -28.50 50.95
CA LEU A 130 -7.32 -29.83 50.79
C LEU A 130 -5.98 -29.98 51.50
N GLN A 131 -5.31 -28.87 51.79
CA GLN A 131 -4.20 -28.87 52.74
C GLN A 131 -4.77 -29.34 54.08
N PRO A 132 -4.13 -30.31 54.76
CA PRO A 132 -4.49 -30.60 56.13
C PRO A 132 -4.25 -29.32 56.92
N GLY A 133 -5.34 -28.58 57.17
CA GLY A 133 -5.33 -27.48 58.11
C GLY A 133 -4.70 -28.01 59.38
N GLY A 134 -3.76 -27.27 59.95
CA GLY A 134 -3.12 -27.56 61.22
C GLY A 134 -4.12 -27.56 62.37
N GLY A 135 -5.02 -28.55 62.40
CA GLY A 135 -5.68 -29.10 63.56
C GLY A 135 -4.99 -30.44 63.83
N GLY A 136 -4.49 -30.61 65.04
CA GLY A 136 -3.63 -31.73 65.47
C GLY A 136 -4.02 -33.05 64.82
N GLY A 137 -3.20 -33.50 63.88
CA GLY A 137 -3.41 -34.78 63.24
C GLY A 137 -3.23 -35.86 64.29
N ASP A 138 -4.32 -36.52 64.67
CA ASP A 138 -4.29 -37.70 65.53
C ASP A 138 -3.43 -38.82 64.93
N HIS A 139 -2.91 -38.68 63.69
CA HIS A 139 -2.20 -39.72 62.98
C HIS A 139 -0.98 -39.19 62.21
N TYR A 140 0.13 -39.92 62.26
CA TYR A 140 1.39 -39.71 61.54
C TYR A 140 1.65 -40.88 60.59
N THR A 141 2.05 -40.61 59.34
CA THR A 141 2.45 -41.67 58.40
C THR A 141 3.96 -41.77 58.34
N VAL A 142 4.51 -42.93 58.71
CA VAL A 142 5.95 -43.21 58.77
C VAL A 142 6.59 -43.04 57.39
N GLN A 143 7.68 -42.27 57.34
CA GLN A 143 8.48 -41.99 56.15
C GLN A 143 9.80 -42.76 56.18
N ASN A 144 10.49 -42.78 55.03
CA ASN A 144 11.77 -43.47 54.92
C ASN A 144 12.84 -42.76 55.78
N GLY A 145 13.49 -43.51 56.66
CA GLY A 145 14.49 -42.97 57.60
C GLY A 145 13.94 -42.65 58.99
N ASP A 146 12.62 -42.74 59.20
CA ASP A 146 12.03 -42.49 60.51
C ASP A 146 12.35 -43.59 61.52
N SER A 147 12.48 -43.18 62.77
CA SER A 147 12.46 -44.09 63.92
C SER A 147 11.29 -43.75 64.83
N LEU A 148 10.78 -44.75 65.56
CA LEU A 148 9.68 -44.54 66.50
C LEU A 148 10.02 -43.48 67.56
N GLY A 149 11.29 -43.41 67.98
CA GLY A 149 11.79 -42.38 68.90
C GLY A 149 11.79 -40.98 68.31
N GLN A 150 12.23 -40.82 67.06
CA GLN A 150 12.22 -39.55 66.34
C GLN A 150 10.78 -39.03 66.18
N ILE A 151 9.87 -39.89 65.73
CA ILE A 151 8.44 -39.56 65.57
C ILE A 151 7.84 -39.15 66.90
N ALA A 152 8.11 -39.90 67.97
CA ALA A 152 7.59 -39.61 69.29
C ALA A 152 8.07 -38.23 69.80
N LEU A 153 9.36 -37.94 69.63
CA LEU A 153 9.97 -36.67 70.01
C LEU A 153 9.37 -35.49 69.24
N ASP A 154 9.29 -35.62 67.92
CA ASP A 154 8.83 -34.56 67.02
C ASP A 154 7.34 -34.23 67.26
N ASN A 155 6.56 -35.22 67.66
CA ASN A 155 5.13 -35.09 67.96
C ASN A 155 4.83 -34.93 69.45
N LYS A 156 5.85 -34.75 70.31
CA LYS A 156 5.72 -34.52 71.76
C LYS A 156 4.91 -35.60 72.50
N VAL A 157 4.99 -36.85 72.04
CA VAL A 157 4.40 -38.02 72.69
C VAL A 157 5.51 -38.93 73.21
N SER A 158 5.28 -39.67 74.30
CA SER A 158 6.27 -40.66 74.74
C SER A 158 6.23 -41.88 73.81
N VAL A 159 7.39 -42.50 73.56
CA VAL A 159 7.45 -43.76 72.79
C VAL A 159 6.51 -44.82 73.39
N LYS A 160 6.44 -44.90 74.72
CA LYS A 160 5.52 -45.79 75.42
C LYS A 160 4.07 -45.52 75.05
N ARG A 161 3.62 -44.26 75.12
CA ARG A 161 2.26 -43.87 74.76
C ARG A 161 1.96 -44.12 73.28
N LEU A 162 2.92 -43.83 72.42
CA LEU A 162 2.79 -44.08 70.98
C LEU A 162 2.63 -45.58 70.67
N LYS A 163 3.34 -46.44 71.41
CA LYS A 163 3.19 -47.90 71.30
C LYS A 163 1.84 -48.39 71.81
N GLU A 164 1.37 -47.84 72.92
CA GLU A 164 0.05 -48.16 73.49
C GLU A 164 -1.09 -47.79 72.52
N LEU A 165 -1.05 -46.59 71.94
CA LEU A 165 -2.06 -46.10 70.99
C LEU A 165 -2.14 -46.92 69.69
N ASN A 166 -1.06 -47.63 69.34
CA ASN A 166 -0.90 -48.34 68.07
C ASN A 166 -0.67 -49.85 68.24
N GLU A 167 -0.87 -50.37 69.46
CA GLU A 167 -0.69 -51.78 69.81
C GLU A 167 0.68 -52.38 69.41
N LEU A 168 1.73 -51.55 69.45
CA LEU A 168 3.08 -51.95 69.03
C LEU A 168 3.82 -52.70 70.14
N LYS A 169 4.16 -53.96 69.87
CA LYS A 169 4.94 -54.81 70.80
C LYS A 169 6.43 -54.43 70.86
N HIS A 170 6.97 -53.91 69.74
CA HIS A 170 8.38 -53.56 69.59
C HIS A 170 8.51 -52.20 68.88
N ASP A 171 9.73 -51.66 68.85
CA ASP A 171 9.99 -50.31 68.29
C ASP A 171 10.12 -50.32 66.75
N ARG A 172 9.82 -51.45 66.12
CA ARG A 172 9.85 -51.62 64.67
C ARG A 172 8.59 -51.00 64.05
N ILE A 173 8.82 -50.06 63.15
CA ILE A 173 7.81 -49.41 62.32
C ILE A 173 8.18 -49.58 60.84
N PHE A 174 7.17 -49.54 59.97
CA PHE A 174 7.36 -49.69 58.53
C PHE A 174 7.01 -48.40 57.79
N VAL A 175 7.77 -48.09 56.75
CA VAL A 175 7.45 -46.95 55.87
C VAL A 175 6.04 -47.12 55.30
N GLY A 176 5.24 -46.05 55.38
CA GLY A 176 3.82 -46.06 55.02
C GLY A 176 2.87 -46.48 56.15
N GLN A 177 3.37 -46.95 57.29
CA GLN A 177 2.55 -47.26 58.45
C GLN A 177 1.94 -45.99 59.04
N ARG A 178 0.64 -46.02 59.38
CA ARG A 178 -0.07 -44.91 60.00
C ARG A 178 -0.12 -45.12 61.52
N LEU A 179 0.41 -44.16 62.29
CA LEU A 179 0.53 -44.18 63.75
C LEU A 179 -0.38 -43.13 64.38
N ARG A 180 -1.22 -43.54 65.34
CA ARG A 180 -2.02 -42.67 66.20
C ARG A 180 -1.17 -41.90 67.21
N LEU A 181 -1.29 -40.58 67.25
CA LEU A 181 -0.57 -39.67 68.15
C LEU A 181 -1.41 -39.23 69.36
N SER A 182 -2.74 -39.25 69.25
CA SER A 182 -3.71 -38.92 70.31
C SER A 182 -4.90 -39.89 70.29
N GLU A 183 -5.69 -39.91 71.37
CA GLU A 183 -6.94 -40.69 71.47
C GLU A 183 -8.04 -40.13 70.57
#